data_AF-Q090H8-F1
#
_entry.id   AF-Q090H8-F1
#
_cell.length_a   1.000
_cell.length_b   1.000
_cell.length_c   1.000
_cell.angle_alpha   90.00
_cell.angle_beta   90.00
_cell.angle_gamma   90.00
#
_symmetry.space_group_name_H-M   'P 1'
#
loop_
_entity.id
_entity.type
_entity.pdbx_description
1 polymer ?
#
loop_
_entity_poly.entity_id
_entity_poly.type
_entity_poly.pdbx_seq_one_letter_code
_entity_poly.pdbx_strand_id
1 'polypeptide(L)'
;MANPNAFDRDFGYLLPFLDKVAAAAGGLENPGAREELARLVADEKVRWQRIRELLQGAPGRSTPVSAAPATATPPLARASADGVNRVAPLIAGLTVGSLKPSR
;
A
#
# COMPACT_ATOMS: atom_id res chain seq x y z
N MET A 1 22.08 -2.29 8.03
CA MET A 1 22.26 -1.59 6.74
C MET A 1 22.14 -2.61 5.63
N ALA A 2 21.32 -2.39 4.62
CA ALA A 2 21.23 -3.31 3.49
C ALA A 2 22.54 -3.26 2.71
N ASN A 3 23.16 -4.42 2.46
CA ASN A 3 24.37 -4.49 1.65
C ASN A 3 23.99 -4.18 0.19
N PRO A 4 24.47 -3.08 -0.42
CA PRO A 4 24.13 -2.74 -1.80
C PRO A 4 24.56 -3.82 -2.80
N ASN A 5 25.62 -4.58 -2.47
CA ASN A 5 26.11 -5.72 -3.26
C ASN A 5 25.21 -6.97 -3.17
N ALA A 6 24.32 -7.08 -2.20
CA ALA A 6 23.39 -8.21 -2.10
C ALA A 6 22.29 -8.09 -3.15
N PHE A 7 21.75 -6.89 -3.35
CA PHE A 7 20.69 -6.65 -4.35
C PHE A 7 21.18 -6.99 -5.77
N ASP A 8 22.39 -6.57 -6.13
CA ASP A 8 22.94 -6.85 -7.46
C ASP A 8 23.20 -8.36 -7.67
N ARG A 9 23.67 -9.06 -6.63
CA ARG A 9 23.84 -10.51 -6.65
C ARG A 9 22.52 -11.25 -6.84
N ASP A 10 21.50 -10.86 -6.07
CA ASP A 10 20.23 -11.60 -5.99
C ASP A 10 19.25 -11.20 -7.09
N PHE A 11 19.34 -9.98 -7.64
CA PHE A 11 18.39 -9.43 -8.61
C PHE A 11 19.03 -8.84 -9.87
N GLY A 12 20.36 -8.92 -10.04
CA GLY A 12 21.06 -8.36 -11.20
C GLY A 12 20.59 -8.95 -12.55
N TYR A 13 20.01 -10.15 -12.54
CA TYR A 13 19.44 -10.78 -13.73
C TYR A 13 18.09 -10.20 -14.16
N LEU A 14 17.41 -9.45 -13.30
CA LEU A 14 16.01 -9.08 -13.51
C LEU A 14 15.84 -8.00 -14.58
N LEU A 15 16.69 -6.97 -14.62
CA LEU A 15 16.65 -5.97 -15.68
C LEU A 15 16.97 -6.59 -17.07
N PRO A 16 18.05 -7.38 -17.23
CA PRO A 16 18.29 -8.14 -18.46
C PRO A 16 17.14 -9.07 -18.86
N PHE A 17 16.46 -9.67 -17.88
CA PHE A 17 15.27 -10.48 -18.14
C PHE A 17 14.13 -9.64 -18.72
N LEU A 18 13.82 -8.48 -18.12
CA LEU A 18 12.80 -7.56 -18.65
C LEU A 18 13.15 -7.06 -20.06
N ASP A 19 14.43 -6.86 -20.37
CA ASP A 19 14.87 -6.53 -21.73
C ASP A 19 14.61 -7.67 -22.72
N LYS A 20 14.82 -8.93 -22.32
CA LYS A 20 14.46 -10.10 -23.14
C LYS A 20 12.96 -10.21 -23.37
N VAL A 21 12.14 -9.91 -22.36
CA VAL A 21 10.68 -9.88 -22.49
C VAL A 21 10.25 -8.79 -23.48
N ALA A 22 10.84 -7.59 -23.40
CA ALA A 22 10.60 -6.52 -24.38
C ALA A 22 11.02 -6.93 -25.79
N ALA A 23 12.16 -7.61 -25.95
CA ALA A 23 12.60 -8.12 -27.24
C ALA A 23 11.63 -9.18 -27.81
N ALA A 24 11.14 -10.09 -26.97
CA ALA A 24 10.14 -11.09 -27.37
C ALA A 24 8.80 -10.44 -27.78
N ALA A 25 8.41 -9.34 -27.13
CA ALA A 25 7.23 -8.56 -27.51
C ALA A 25 7.30 -8.05 -28.96
N GLY A 26 8.51 -7.76 -29.46
CA GLY A 26 8.74 -7.36 -30.86
C GLY A 26 8.24 -8.42 -31.86
N GLY A 27 8.31 -9.70 -31.51
CA GLY A 27 7.86 -10.82 -32.34
C GLY A 27 6.35 -11.07 -32.33
N LEU A 28 5.57 -10.34 -31.54
CA LEU A 28 4.11 -10.50 -31.51
C LEU A 28 3.46 -9.96 -32.79
N GLU A 29 2.59 -10.77 -33.40
CA GLU A 29 1.85 -10.38 -34.61
C GLU A 29 0.77 -9.33 -34.30
N ASN A 30 0.19 -9.38 -33.10
CA ASN A 30 -0.83 -8.43 -32.67
C ASN A 30 -0.19 -7.11 -32.18
N PRO A 31 -0.47 -5.96 -32.84
CA PRO A 31 0.13 -4.68 -32.48
C PRO A 31 -0.36 -4.15 -31.12
N GLY A 32 -1.63 -4.39 -30.77
CA GLY A 32 -2.17 -3.97 -29.47
C GLY A 32 -1.53 -4.71 -28.30
N ALA A 33 -1.32 -6.02 -28.44
CA ALA A 33 -0.63 -6.82 -27.43
C ALA A 33 0.85 -6.41 -27.28
N ARG A 34 1.52 -6.04 -28.38
CA ARG A 34 2.89 -5.51 -28.34
C ARG A 34 2.96 -4.19 -27.56
N GLU A 35 2.06 -3.25 -27.86
CA GLU A 35 2.02 -1.96 -27.16
C GLU A 35 1.69 -2.12 -25.68
N GLU A 36 0.72 -2.98 -25.34
CA GLU A 36 0.37 -3.27 -23.95
C GLU A 36 1.57 -3.87 -23.21
N LEU A 37 2.23 -4.88 -23.80
CA LEU A 37 3.39 -5.51 -23.19
C LEU A 37 4.56 -4.53 -23.04
N ALA A 38 4.77 -3.62 -23.99
CA ALA A 38 5.80 -2.58 -23.88
C ALA A 38 5.52 -1.63 -22.70
N ARG A 39 4.26 -1.22 -22.49
CA ARG A 39 3.86 -0.39 -21.34
C ARG A 39 4.05 -1.13 -20.03
N LEU A 40 3.62 -2.39 -19.96
CA LEU A 40 3.76 -3.21 -18.76
C LEU A 40 5.24 -3.40 -18.38
N VAL A 41 6.12 -3.67 -19.35
CA VAL A 41 7.56 -3.81 -19.10
C VAL A 41 8.18 -2.48 -18.65
N ALA A 42 7.76 -1.35 -19.22
CA ALA A 42 8.24 -0.03 -18.78
C ALA A 42 7.85 0.25 -17.31
N ASP A 43 6.60 0.00 -16.94
CA ASP A 43 6.12 0.19 -15.57
C ASP A 43 6.80 -0.77 -14.59
N GLU A 44 7.05 -2.01 -15.00
CA GLU A 44 7.77 -2.99 -14.19
C GLU A 44 9.21 -2.52 -13.91
N LYS A 45 9.92 -2.00 -14.92
CA LYS A 45 11.27 -1.43 -14.72
C LYS A 45 11.27 -0.30 -13.70
N VAL A 46 10.29 0.61 -13.76
CA VAL A 46 10.15 1.72 -12.79
C VAL A 46 9.87 1.16 -11.38
N ARG A 47 8.98 0.18 -11.26
CA ARG A 47 8.69 -0.48 -9.98
C ARG A 47 9.93 -1.13 -9.37
N TRP A 48 10.73 -1.83 -10.16
CA TRP A 48 11.97 -2.45 -9.68
C TRP A 48 13.05 -1.44 -9.28
N GLN A 49 13.17 -0.32 -10.00
CA GLN A 49 14.02 0.79 -9.56
C GLN A 49 13.59 1.32 -8.20
N ARG A 50 12.27 1.49 -7.98
CA ARG A 50 11.75 1.94 -6.69
C ARG A 50 11.99 0.93 -5.57
N ILE A 51 11.83 -0.36 -5.84
CA ILE A 51 12.14 -1.43 -4.87
C ILE A 51 13.63 -1.37 -4.50
N ARG A 52 14.51 -1.21 -5.50
CA ARG A 52 15.97 -1.08 -5.27
C ARG A 52 16.28 0.10 -4.34
N GLU A 53 15.69 1.27 -4.60
CA GLU A 53 15.85 2.45 -3.74
C GLU A 53 15.39 2.18 -2.31
N LEU A 54 14.20 1.59 -2.13
CA LEU A 54 13.65 1.27 -0.81
C LEU A 54 14.54 0.27 -0.05
N LEU A 55 15.04 -0.76 -0.74
CA LEU A 55 15.98 -1.71 -0.16
C LEU A 55 17.32 -1.06 0.22
N GLN A 56 17.73 0.00 -0.50
CA GLN A 56 18.90 0.80 -0.16
C GLN A 56 18.65 1.82 0.97
N GLY A 57 17.44 1.88 1.52
CA GLY A 57 17.08 2.74 2.64
C GLY A 57 16.48 4.08 2.23
N ALA A 58 16.03 4.25 0.99
CA ALA A 58 15.26 5.42 0.61
C ALA A 58 13.96 5.50 1.43
N PRO A 59 13.49 6.71 1.79
CA PRO A 59 12.25 6.86 2.53
C PRO A 59 11.06 6.36 1.71
N GLY A 60 10.16 5.64 2.37
CA GLY A 60 8.86 5.28 1.82
C GLY A 60 8.09 6.51 1.39
N ARG A 61 7.37 6.44 0.26
CA ARG A 61 6.47 7.53 -0.10
C ARG A 61 5.21 7.32 0.73
N SER A 62 4.98 8.15 1.73
CA SER A 62 3.70 8.22 2.44
C SER A 62 2.66 8.66 1.42
N THR A 63 2.01 7.71 0.74
CA THR A 63 0.81 8.03 -0.02
C THR A 63 -0.23 8.49 0.99
N PRO A 64 -0.85 9.67 0.84
CA PRO A 64 -2.06 9.94 1.59
C PRO A 64 -3.05 8.84 1.19
N VAL A 65 -3.43 8.01 2.16
CA VAL A 65 -4.65 7.22 2.04
C VAL A 65 -5.75 8.26 1.82
N SER A 66 -6.17 8.40 0.57
CA SER A 66 -7.39 9.13 0.23
C SER A 66 -8.53 8.32 0.86
N ALA A 67 -8.88 8.66 2.10
CA ALA A 67 -10.14 8.26 2.70
C ALA A 67 -11.24 8.98 1.91
N ALA A 68 -11.59 8.43 0.76
CA ALA A 68 -12.82 8.81 0.06
C ALA A 68 -13.98 8.47 1.01
N PRO A 69 -14.91 9.41 1.25
CA PRO A 69 -16.05 9.17 2.12
C PRO A 69 -16.93 8.08 1.48
N ALA A 70 -17.27 7.06 2.27
CA ALA A 70 -18.28 6.07 1.90
C ALA A 70 -19.65 6.78 1.84
N THR A 71 -20.03 7.28 0.66
CA THR A 71 -21.39 7.75 0.41
C THR A 71 -22.21 6.62 -0.20
N ALA A 72 -23.25 6.22 0.54
CA ALA A 72 -24.64 6.07 0.07
C ALA A 72 -25.31 4.73 0.45
N THR A 73 -25.92 4.70 1.64
CA THR A 73 -27.22 4.07 1.85
C THR A 73 -28.06 4.96 2.77
N PRO A 74 -29.34 5.23 2.45
CA PRO A 74 -30.08 6.32 3.06
C PRO A 74 -30.81 5.87 4.34
N PRO A 75 -30.58 6.47 5.52
CA PRO A 75 -31.52 6.34 6.61
C PRO A 75 -32.62 7.39 6.43
N LEU A 76 -33.82 6.87 6.17
CA LEU A 76 -35.09 7.58 6.20
C LEU A 76 -35.19 8.48 7.44
N ALA A 77 -35.69 9.69 7.19
CA ALA A 77 -35.97 10.71 8.18
C ALA A 77 -36.67 10.18 9.44
N ARG A 78 -36.08 10.40 10.60
CA ARG A 78 -36.82 10.62 11.84
C ARG A 78 -36.50 12.02 12.34
N ALA A 79 -37.36 12.94 11.94
CA ALA A 79 -37.45 14.25 12.54
C ALA A 79 -38.20 14.15 13.88
N SER A 80 -37.61 14.80 14.88
CA SER A 80 -38.28 15.58 15.92
C SER A 80 -38.88 14.91 17.16
N ALA A 81 -38.76 15.71 18.24
CA ALA A 81 -39.38 15.65 19.56
C ALA A 81 -38.74 14.62 20.52
N ASP A 82 -38.29 14.95 21.73
CA ASP A 82 -38.60 16.08 22.59
C ASP A 82 -37.44 16.25 23.59
N GLY A 83 -37.08 17.48 23.92
CA GLY A 83 -36.04 17.77 24.90
C GLY A 83 -36.48 17.37 26.30
N VAL A 84 -35.53 17.07 27.20
CA VAL A 84 -35.59 17.42 28.63
C VAL A 84 -34.31 16.95 29.34
N ASN A 85 -33.74 17.90 30.08
CA ASN A 85 -32.84 17.77 31.23
C ASN A 85 -31.32 17.61 31.05
N ARG A 86 -30.63 18.61 31.62
CA ARG A 86 -29.24 18.62 32.08
C ARG A 86 -28.98 17.42 33.01
N VAL A 87 -27.78 16.83 32.95
CA VAL A 87 -26.89 16.52 34.11
C VAL A 87 -25.58 15.86 33.62
N ALA A 88 -24.48 16.54 33.98
CA ALA A 88 -23.07 16.18 34.23
C ALA A 88 -22.26 15.14 33.40
N PRO A 89 -20.97 15.43 33.12
CA PRO A 89 -20.01 14.49 32.54
C PRO A 89 -19.43 13.57 33.63
N LEU A 90 -19.27 12.27 33.35
CA LEU A 90 -18.58 11.35 34.24
C LEU A 90 -17.31 10.82 33.59
N ILE A 91 -16.17 11.40 33.96
CA ILE A 91 -14.88 10.72 33.96
C ILE A 91 -14.79 9.92 35.26
N ALA A 92 -14.55 8.61 35.17
CA ALA A 92 -14.00 7.80 36.25
C ALA A 92 -13.32 6.56 35.66
N GLY A 93 -11.99 6.51 35.76
CA GLY A 93 -11.21 5.30 35.49
C GLY A 93 -11.32 4.28 36.62
N LEU A 94 -10.76 3.08 36.43
CA LEU A 94 -10.09 2.24 37.44
C LEU A 94 -9.68 0.87 36.85
N THR A 95 -8.36 0.69 36.82
CA THR A 95 -7.51 -0.52 36.74
C THR A 95 -8.09 -1.88 37.15
N VAL A 96 -7.83 -2.96 36.39
CA VAL A 96 -7.62 -4.33 36.94
C VAL A 96 -6.68 -5.13 36.04
N GLY A 97 -5.58 -5.64 36.59
CA GLY A 97 -4.68 -6.57 35.90
C GLY A 97 -3.43 -6.91 36.73
N SER A 98 -3.61 -7.39 37.97
CA SER A 98 -2.50 -7.84 38.83
C SER A 98 -1.86 -9.13 38.32
N LEU A 99 -0.54 -9.10 38.19
CA LEU A 99 0.36 -10.24 38.08
C LEU A 99 0.37 -11.06 39.39
N LYS A 100 0.47 -12.40 39.30
CA LYS A 100 0.82 -13.25 40.45
C LYS A 100 2.06 -14.11 40.11
N PRO A 101 3.10 -14.14 40.98
CA PRO A 101 4.42 -14.70 40.66
C PRO A 101 4.58 -16.19 40.96
N SER A 102 5.59 -16.76 40.30
CA SER A 102 6.16 -18.11 40.47
C SER A 102 6.71 -18.38 41.87
N ARG A 103 6.48 -19.59 42.37
CA ARG A 103 7.48 -20.39 43.06
C ARG A 103 7.17 -21.87 42.86
#